data_AF-U2Z8V6-F1
#
_entry.id   AF-U2Z8V6-F1
#
_cell.length_a   1.000
_cell.length_b   1.000
_cell.length_c   1.000
_cell.angle_alpha   90.00
_cell.angle_beta   90.00
_cell.angle_gamma   90.00
#
_symmetry.space_group_name_H-M   'P 1'
#
loop_
_entity.id
_entity.type
_entity.pdbx_description
1 polymer ?
#
loop_
_entity_poly.entity_id
_entity_poly.type
_entity_poly.pdbx_seq_one_letter_code
_entity_poly.pdbx_strand_id
1 'polypeptide(L)'
;MSLFRDISTFGGCTAGPAAALENMRIIEEEGLLANTRAMGARLMDNLCALQDRHAVIGDVRGLGLFCGAELVADRATRAPADERLVQAVVTDCMAQGVIIGATTRSLPGYNNTLCLAPALIATPGASTSSPSHRRRAAPRGGLSRASGAGRRMLPGTCGRGRPARPCP
;
A
#
# COMPACT_ATOMS: atom_id res chain seq x y z
N MET A 1 10.24 24.45 34.80
CA MET A 1 10.08 23.26 33.94
C MET A 1 9.03 23.56 32.88
N SER A 2 9.43 23.77 31.63
CA SER A 2 8.51 23.86 30.49
C SER A 2 8.16 22.45 30.02
N LEU A 3 6.89 22.05 30.09
CA LEU A 3 6.43 20.80 29.48
C LEU A 3 6.28 20.98 27.96
N PHE A 4 6.74 19.99 27.19
CA PHE A 4 6.45 19.91 25.76
C PHE A 4 4.95 19.61 25.56
N ARG A 5 4.21 20.58 25.00
CA ARG A 5 2.75 20.49 24.76
C ARG A 5 2.48 20.17 23.30
N ASP A 6 2.64 18.91 22.94
CA ASP A 6 2.13 18.34 21.70
C ASP A 6 1.25 17.15 22.06
N ILE A 7 0.03 17.12 21.55
CA ILE A 7 -0.97 16.10 21.85
C ILE A 7 -1.60 15.60 20.56
N SER A 8 -1.55 14.29 20.37
CA SER A 8 -2.33 13.58 19.36
C SER A 8 -3.33 12.68 20.05
N THR A 9 -4.63 12.93 19.84
CA THR A 9 -5.73 12.18 20.47
C THR A 9 -5.64 10.67 20.22
N PHE A 10 -5.06 10.26 19.08
CA PHE A 10 -4.86 8.85 18.73
C PHE A 10 -3.43 8.35 18.95
N GLY A 11 -2.53 9.20 19.44
CA GLY A 11 -1.09 8.90 19.61
C GLY A 11 -0.76 7.80 20.62
N GLY A 12 -1.75 7.33 21.39
CA GLY A 12 -1.61 6.22 22.34
C GLY A 12 -2.55 5.04 22.09
N CYS A 13 -3.21 4.97 20.93
CA CYS A 13 -4.11 3.85 20.65
C CYS A 13 -3.31 2.55 20.45
N THR A 14 -3.73 1.45 21.08
CA THR A 14 -3.02 0.16 21.01
C THR A 14 -3.19 -0.57 19.69
N ALA A 15 -4.22 -0.21 18.91
CA ALA A 15 -4.53 -0.84 17.63
C ALA A 15 -3.43 -0.61 16.57
N GLY A 16 -2.88 0.61 16.50
CA GLY A 16 -1.81 0.95 15.56
C GLY A 16 -0.55 0.11 15.77
N PRO A 17 0.04 0.10 16.99
CA PRO A 17 1.20 -0.73 17.31
C PRO A 17 0.96 -2.23 17.10
N ALA A 18 -0.22 -2.75 17.46
CA ALA A 18 -0.54 -4.15 17.24
C ALA A 18 -0.54 -4.53 15.74
N ALA A 19 -1.13 -3.70 14.88
CA ALA A 19 -1.10 -3.92 13.44
C ALA A 19 0.32 -3.78 12.86
N ALA A 20 1.11 -2.82 13.35
CA ALA A 20 2.49 -2.62 12.90
C ALA A 20 3.39 -3.84 13.22
N LEU A 21 3.26 -4.40 14.43
CA LEU A 21 4.01 -5.60 14.84
C LEU A 21 3.71 -6.80 13.95
N GLU A 22 2.43 -7.06 13.67
CA GLU A 22 2.05 -8.16 12.78
C GLU A 22 2.52 -7.91 11.34
N ASN A 23 2.44 -6.67 10.85
CA ASN A 23 2.94 -6.32 9.52
C ASN A 23 4.46 -6.56 9.39
N MET A 24 5.25 -6.17 10.41
CA MET A 24 6.69 -6.46 10.44
C MET A 24 6.96 -7.96 10.47
N ARG A 25 6.22 -8.71 11.28
CA ARG A 25 6.31 -10.18 11.34
C ARG A 25 6.06 -10.83 9.97
N ILE A 26 5.04 -10.39 9.24
CA ILE A 26 4.76 -10.87 7.87
C ILE A 26 5.91 -10.54 6.90
N ILE A 27 6.45 -9.31 6.96
CA ILE A 27 7.58 -8.90 6.10
C ILE A 27 8.79 -9.82 6.28
N GLU A 28 9.09 -10.18 7.52
CA GLU A 28 10.21 -11.05 7.89
C GLU A 28 9.93 -12.52 7.56
N GLU A 29 8.80 -13.07 8.02
CA GLU A 29 8.44 -14.50 7.86
C GLU A 29 8.23 -14.90 6.39
N GLU A 30 7.64 -14.02 5.59
CA GLU A 30 7.40 -14.28 4.15
C GLU A 30 8.59 -13.85 3.27
N GLY A 31 9.66 -13.30 3.85
CA GLY A 31 10.86 -12.90 3.10
C GLY A 31 10.60 -11.81 2.06
N LEU A 32 9.70 -10.85 2.36
CA LEU A 32 9.21 -9.88 1.38
C LEU A 32 10.31 -8.95 0.86
N LEU A 33 11.37 -8.71 1.64
CA LEU A 33 12.54 -7.96 1.16
C LEU A 33 13.26 -8.69 0.02
N ALA A 34 13.46 -10.00 0.13
CA ALA A 34 14.08 -10.80 -0.91
C ALA A 34 13.20 -10.81 -2.17
N ASN A 35 11.88 -10.98 -2.00
CA ASN A 35 10.93 -10.90 -3.11
C ASN A 35 10.96 -9.52 -3.78
N THR A 36 11.00 -8.44 -3.01
CA THR A 36 11.08 -7.06 -3.52
C THR A 36 12.32 -6.84 -4.37
N ARG A 37 13.47 -7.41 -3.98
CA ARG A 37 14.71 -7.34 -4.77
C ARG A 37 14.57 -8.11 -6.09
N ALA A 38 14.06 -9.34 -6.02
CA ALA A 38 13.91 -10.21 -7.19
C ALA A 38 12.88 -9.64 -8.19
N MET A 39 11.71 -9.26 -7.71
CA MET A 39 10.64 -8.71 -8.54
C MET A 39 10.94 -7.27 -8.98
N GLY A 40 11.67 -6.50 -8.19
CA GLY A 40 12.15 -5.18 -8.57
C GLY A 40 13.11 -5.24 -9.76
N ALA A 41 14.07 -6.17 -9.75
CA ALA A 41 14.95 -6.40 -10.91
C ALA A 41 14.13 -6.73 -12.17
N ARG A 42 13.19 -7.68 -12.06
CA ARG A 42 12.29 -8.03 -13.16
C ARG A 42 11.45 -6.85 -13.65
N LEU A 43 10.91 -6.03 -12.75
CA LEU A 43 10.12 -4.86 -13.11
C LEU A 43 10.97 -3.84 -13.87
N MET A 44 12.17 -3.56 -13.38
CA MET A 44 13.13 -2.68 -14.06
C MET A 44 13.51 -3.21 -15.44
N ASP A 45 13.85 -4.50 -15.57
CA ASP A 45 14.19 -5.11 -16.85
C ASP A 45 13.03 -4.99 -17.87
N ASN A 46 11.79 -5.20 -17.41
CA ASN A 46 10.61 -5.05 -18.25
C ASN A 46 10.38 -3.60 -18.69
N LEU A 47 10.62 -2.62 -17.79
CA LEU A 47 10.50 -1.21 -18.12
C LEU A 47 11.61 -0.75 -19.07
N CYS A 48 12.84 -1.23 -18.91
CA CYS A 48 13.92 -0.99 -19.86
C CYS A 48 13.60 -1.60 -21.23
N ALA A 49 13.07 -2.83 -21.28
CA ALA A 49 12.63 -3.43 -22.53
C ALA A 49 11.48 -2.64 -23.19
N LEU A 50 10.59 -2.02 -22.40
CA LEU A 50 9.59 -1.09 -22.92
C LEU A 50 10.22 0.20 -23.44
N GLN A 51 11.23 0.73 -22.74
CA GLN A 51 12.00 1.89 -23.18
C GLN A 51 12.64 1.61 -24.55
N ASP A 52 13.24 0.45 -24.77
CA ASP A 52 13.83 0.12 -26.08
C ASP A 52 12.80 0.08 -27.21
N ARG A 53 11.55 -0.34 -26.92
CA ARG A 53 10.47 -0.43 -27.91
C ARG A 53 9.74 0.88 -28.17
N HIS A 54 9.66 1.77 -27.19
CA HIS A 54 8.81 2.96 -27.25
C HIS A 54 9.63 4.24 -27.05
N ALA A 55 9.81 5.00 -28.12
CA ALA A 55 10.55 6.25 -28.12
C ALA A 55 10.04 7.28 -27.09
N VAL A 56 8.74 7.24 -26.77
CA VAL A 56 8.10 8.11 -25.77
C VAL A 56 8.64 7.90 -24.36
N ILE A 57 9.18 6.72 -24.03
CA ILE A 57 9.81 6.51 -22.71
C ILE A 57 11.23 7.08 -22.80
N GLY A 58 11.47 8.17 -22.08
CA GLY A 58 12.76 8.86 -22.06
C GLY A 58 13.73 8.23 -21.08
N ASP A 59 13.27 8.02 -19.85
CA ASP A 59 14.11 7.50 -18.77
C ASP A 59 13.30 6.55 -17.86
N VAL A 60 13.98 5.59 -17.25
CA VAL A 60 13.39 4.62 -16.32
C VAL A 60 14.21 4.63 -15.04
N ARG A 61 13.54 4.88 -13.91
CA ARG A 61 14.18 5.05 -12.60
C ARG A 61 13.43 4.25 -11.55
N GLY A 62 14.13 3.65 -10.60
CA GLY A 62 13.45 2.92 -9.54
C GLY A 62 14.39 2.12 -8.65
N LEU A 63 13.86 1.67 -7.51
CA LEU A 63 14.53 0.73 -6.63
C LEU A 63 13.50 -0.22 -6.01
N GLY A 64 13.78 -1.52 -6.09
CA GLY A 64 12.84 -2.54 -5.64
C GLY A 64 11.53 -2.45 -6.40
N LEU A 65 10.41 -2.41 -5.68
CA LEU A 65 9.06 -2.35 -6.26
C LEU A 65 8.50 -0.92 -6.31
N PHE A 66 9.37 0.09 -6.32
CA PHE A 66 8.97 1.47 -6.60
C PHE A 66 9.76 1.98 -7.79
N CYS A 67 9.10 1.95 -8.96
CA CYS A 67 9.71 2.28 -10.24
C CYS A 67 8.87 3.34 -10.95
N GLY A 68 9.52 4.15 -11.77
CA GLY A 68 8.89 5.15 -12.60
C GLY A 68 9.47 5.17 -14.00
N ALA A 69 8.60 5.47 -14.97
CA ALA A 69 8.94 5.62 -16.37
C ALA A 69 8.56 7.02 -16.81
N GLU A 70 9.55 7.80 -17.21
CA GLU A 70 9.38 9.17 -17.66
C GLU A 70 8.99 9.21 -19.14
N LEU A 71 7.87 9.87 -19.44
CA LEU A 71 7.40 10.07 -20.80
C LEU A 71 7.91 11.41 -21.34
N VAL A 72 8.56 11.38 -22.49
CA VAL A 72 9.12 12.56 -23.16
C VAL A 72 8.58 12.65 -24.59
N ALA A 73 8.42 13.86 -25.09
CA ALA A 73 8.09 14.09 -26.50
C ALA A 73 9.28 13.78 -27.42
N ASP A 74 10.51 14.03 -26.93
CA ASP A 74 11.75 13.75 -27.64
C ASP A 74 12.87 13.42 -26.63
N ARG A 75 13.64 12.36 -26.92
CA ARG A 75 14.73 11.88 -26.06
C ARG A 75 15.96 12.77 -26.08
N ALA A 76 16.21 13.48 -27.17
CA ALA A 76 17.38 14.36 -27.28
C ALA A 76 17.18 15.61 -26.43
N THR A 77 16.00 16.23 -26.54
CA THR A 77 15.65 17.43 -25.78
C THR A 77 15.13 17.13 -24.37
N ARG A 78 14.69 15.89 -24.10
CA ARG A 78 13.99 15.47 -22.87
C ARG A 78 12.79 16.37 -22.55
N ALA A 79 12.15 16.90 -23.60
CA ALA A 79 10.96 17.70 -23.43
C ALA A 79 9.84 16.83 -22.83
N PRO A 80 9.16 17.26 -21.76
CA PRO A 80 8.13 16.45 -21.11
C PRO A 80 6.99 16.18 -22.08
N ALA A 81 6.44 14.96 -22.03
CA ALA A 81 5.27 14.61 -22.82
C ALA A 81 4.03 15.39 -22.34
N ASP A 82 3.07 15.59 -23.25
CA ASP A 82 1.79 16.22 -22.94
C ASP A 82 1.04 15.40 -21.87
N GLU A 83 0.49 16.08 -20.87
CA GLU A 83 -0.24 15.46 -19.75
C GLU A 83 -1.41 14.59 -20.23
N ARG A 84 -2.04 14.94 -21.35
CA ARG A 84 -3.13 14.14 -21.95
C ARG A 84 -2.65 12.75 -22.38
N LEU A 85 -1.42 12.64 -22.88
CA LEU A 85 -0.84 11.36 -23.28
C LEU A 85 -0.60 10.48 -22.06
N VAL A 86 -0.04 11.07 -21.00
CA VAL A 86 0.22 10.38 -19.73
C VAL A 86 -1.09 9.85 -19.16
N GLN A 87 -2.13 10.71 -19.13
CA GLN A 87 -3.44 10.33 -18.62
C GLN A 87 -4.13 9.28 -19.49
N ALA A 88 -3.94 9.31 -20.81
CA ALA A 88 -4.45 8.28 -21.71
C ALA A 88 -3.83 6.91 -21.39
N VAL A 89 -2.52 6.85 -21.14
CA VAL A 89 -1.82 5.60 -20.75
C VAL A 89 -2.35 5.06 -19.42
N VAL A 90 -2.51 5.94 -18.42
CA VAL A 90 -3.09 5.55 -17.12
C VAL A 90 -4.51 5.01 -17.28
N THR A 91 -5.33 5.67 -18.10
CA THR A 91 -6.72 5.28 -18.35
C THR A 91 -6.80 3.94 -19.08
N ASP A 92 -5.94 3.72 -20.07
CA ASP A 92 -5.87 2.46 -20.81
C ASP A 92 -5.42 1.30 -19.91
N CYS A 93 -4.39 1.52 -19.07
CA CYS A 93 -3.99 0.54 -18.05
C CYS A 93 -5.15 0.20 -17.11
N MET A 94 -5.88 1.22 -16.65
CA MET A 94 -7.03 1.02 -15.78
C MET A 94 -8.17 0.24 -16.48
N ALA A 95 -8.42 0.49 -17.76
CA ALA A 95 -9.38 -0.27 -18.55
C ALA A 95 -8.98 -1.75 -18.69
N GLN A 96 -7.69 -2.04 -18.67
CA GLN A 96 -7.14 -3.41 -18.65
C GLN A 96 -7.07 -4.02 -17.23
N GLY A 97 -7.59 -3.33 -16.22
CA GLY A 97 -7.63 -3.78 -14.83
C GLY A 97 -6.33 -3.55 -14.06
N VAL A 98 -5.44 -2.69 -14.57
CA VAL A 98 -4.15 -2.37 -13.98
C VAL A 98 -4.15 -0.94 -13.46
N ILE A 99 -3.91 -0.76 -12.16
CA ILE A 99 -3.79 0.57 -11.58
C ILE A 99 -2.32 0.97 -11.56
N ILE A 100 -2.00 2.06 -12.27
CA ILE A 100 -0.72 2.75 -12.19
C ILE A 100 -0.95 4.19 -11.75
N GLY A 101 0.05 4.77 -11.08
CA GLY A 101 0.07 6.19 -10.76
C GLY A 101 0.74 7.00 -11.88
N ALA A 102 0.59 8.31 -11.79
CA ALA A 102 1.44 9.26 -12.49
C ALA A 102 1.76 10.43 -11.56
N THR A 103 2.88 11.10 -11.82
CA THR A 103 3.23 12.34 -11.13
C THR A 103 2.13 13.38 -11.36
N THR A 104 1.59 13.87 -10.26
CA THR A 104 0.59 14.95 -10.21
C THR A 104 1.28 16.32 -10.23
N ARG A 105 0.49 17.40 -10.13
CA ARG A 105 0.87 18.82 -10.24
C ARG A 105 1.81 19.35 -9.14
N SER A 106 2.74 18.52 -8.68
CA SER A 106 3.82 18.88 -7.76
C SER A 106 4.85 19.77 -8.43
N LEU A 107 5.04 19.65 -9.76
CA LEU A 107 5.94 20.47 -10.56
C LEU A 107 5.22 21.00 -11.80
N PRO A 108 5.06 22.33 -11.97
CA PRO A 108 4.43 22.88 -13.17
C PRO A 108 5.14 22.43 -14.44
N GLY A 109 4.41 21.76 -15.33
CA GLY A 109 4.94 21.29 -16.62
C GLY A 109 5.66 19.94 -16.60
N TYR A 110 5.75 19.25 -15.45
CA TYR A 110 6.46 17.97 -15.31
C TYR A 110 5.56 16.86 -14.73
N ASN A 111 4.38 16.68 -15.34
CA ASN A 111 3.41 15.64 -14.97
C ASN A 111 3.55 14.40 -15.86
N ASN A 112 4.78 14.04 -16.21
CA ASN A 112 5.09 13.12 -17.29
C ASN A 112 5.64 11.76 -16.84
N THR A 113 5.77 11.51 -15.54
CA THR A 113 6.32 10.25 -15.03
C THR A 113 5.20 9.32 -14.58
N LEU A 114 5.16 8.11 -15.15
CA LEU A 114 4.33 7.02 -14.68
C LEU A 114 4.97 6.39 -13.44
N CYS A 115 4.17 6.01 -12.45
CA CYS A 115 4.62 5.42 -11.20
C CYS A 115 4.03 4.03 -11.01
N LEU A 116 4.89 3.04 -10.80
CA LEU A 116 4.56 1.65 -10.55
C LEU A 116 5.00 1.28 -9.13
N ALA A 117 4.01 0.94 -8.30
CA ALA A 117 4.19 0.56 -6.90
C ALA A 117 3.38 -0.70 -6.56
N PRO A 118 3.66 -1.85 -7.18
CA PRO A 118 2.94 -3.08 -6.88
C PRO A 118 3.17 -3.54 -5.43
N ALA A 119 2.25 -4.35 -4.91
CA ALA A 119 2.37 -4.92 -3.58
C ALA A 119 3.64 -5.79 -3.44
N LEU A 120 4.22 -5.84 -2.24
CA LEU A 120 5.47 -6.58 -1.98
C LEU A 120 5.36 -8.10 -2.17
N ILE A 121 4.12 -8.60 -2.26
CA ILE A 121 3.77 -10.00 -2.56
C ILE A 121 3.63 -10.28 -4.07
N ALA A 122 4.02 -9.34 -4.94
CA ALA A 122 3.96 -9.51 -6.39
C ALA A 122 4.73 -10.76 -6.84
N THR A 123 4.24 -11.42 -7.88
CA THR A 123 4.83 -12.64 -8.45
C THR A 123 5.16 -12.44 -9.93
N PRO A 124 6.04 -13.27 -10.53
CA PRO A 124 6.49 -13.08 -11.92
C PRO A 124 5.37 -13.04 -12.97
N GLY A 125 4.25 -13.72 -12.70
CA GLY A 125 3.11 -13.83 -13.61
C GLY A 125 1.93 -12.92 -13.26
N ALA A 126 2.05 -12.08 -12.24
CA ALA A 126 1.01 -11.11 -11.91
C ALA A 126 1.04 -9.96 -12.93
N SER A 127 0.41 -10.17 -14.10
CA SER A 127 -0.23 -9.04 -14.76
C SER A 127 -1.23 -8.49 -13.76
N THR A 128 -1.17 -7.19 -13.50
CA THR A 128 -1.93 -6.46 -12.48
C THR A 128 -3.45 -6.56 -12.63
N SER A 129 -3.95 -7.24 -13.67
CA SER A 129 -5.29 -7.82 -13.74
C SER A 129 -5.46 -8.88 -12.63
N SER A 130 -6.07 -8.47 -11.51
CA SER A 130 -6.53 -9.29 -10.37
C SER A 130 -6.47 -10.82 -10.56
N PRO A 131 -5.90 -11.55 -9.59
CA PRO A 131 -6.60 -12.78 -9.21
C PRO A 131 -6.48 -13.10 -7.72
N SER A 132 -7.60 -13.51 -7.13
CA SER A 132 -7.67 -14.53 -6.08
C SER A 132 -6.41 -14.65 -5.21
N HIS A 133 -6.38 -13.95 -4.08
CA HIS A 133 -5.56 -14.38 -2.96
C HIS A 133 -6.03 -15.78 -2.57
N ARG A 134 -5.48 -16.79 -3.25
CA ARG A 134 -5.47 -18.17 -2.79
C ARG A 134 -4.58 -18.13 -1.57
N ARG A 135 -5.19 -17.73 -0.44
CA ARG A 135 -4.65 -17.84 0.90
C ARG A 135 -4.01 -19.23 0.94
N ARG A 136 -2.69 -19.31 0.93
CA ARG A 136 -2.06 -20.33 1.76
C ARG A 136 -2.50 -19.91 3.15
N ALA A 137 -3.55 -20.54 3.65
CA ALA A 137 -3.90 -20.44 5.04
C ALA A 137 -2.64 -20.86 5.79
N ALA A 138 -1.91 -19.89 6.35
CA ALA A 138 -1.00 -20.17 7.44
C ALA A 138 -1.81 -21.00 8.44
N PRO A 139 -1.28 -22.15 8.91
CA PRO A 139 -2.00 -22.95 9.90
C PRO A 139 -2.38 -22.01 11.02
N ARG A 140 -3.67 -21.98 11.39
CA ARG A 140 -4.17 -21.25 12.55
C ARG A 140 -3.52 -21.88 13.78
N GLY A 141 -2.27 -21.50 14.06
CA GLY A 141 -1.53 -21.81 15.26
C GLY A 141 -2.18 -21.04 16.40
N GLY A 142 -2.94 -21.79 17.20
CA GLY A 142 -3.53 -21.44 18.48
C GLY A 142 -3.42 -19.98 18.94
N LEU A 143 -4.50 -19.24 18.77
CA LEU A 143 -4.99 -18.40 19.87
C LEU A 143 -5.26 -19.35 21.03
N SER A 144 -4.23 -19.56 21.85
CA SER A 144 -4.31 -20.26 23.12
C SER A 144 -5.47 -19.68 23.90
N ARG A 145 -6.42 -20.55 24.23
CA ARG A 145 -7.51 -20.29 25.16
C ARG A 145 -6.88 -19.73 26.43
N ALA A 146 -7.07 -18.44 26.69
CA ALA A 146 -6.96 -17.90 28.03
C ALA A 146 -8.04 -18.61 28.88
N SER A 147 -7.62 -19.64 29.58
CA SER A 147 -8.40 -20.42 30.53
C SER A 147 -8.73 -19.56 31.75
N GLY A 148 -9.99 -19.60 32.17
CA GLY A 148 -10.35 -19.63 33.59
C GLY A 148 -10.40 -18.30 34.34
N ALA A 149 -11.51 -17.57 34.21
CA ALA A 149 -12.04 -16.77 35.31
C ALA A 149 -13.58 -16.91 35.31
N GLY A 150 -14.11 -17.48 36.39
CA GLY A 150 -15.48 -17.99 36.48
C GLY A 150 -16.55 -16.93 36.24
N ARG A 151 -17.44 -17.21 35.28
CA ARG A 151 -18.77 -16.61 35.23
C ARG A 151 -19.61 -17.24 36.33
N ARG A 152 -19.68 -16.58 37.50
CA ARG A 152 -20.82 -16.77 38.41
C ARG A 152 -22.02 -16.02 37.80
N MET A 153 -23.00 -16.82 37.45
CA MET A 153 -24.38 -16.45 37.14
C MET A 153 -24.99 -15.77 38.39
N LEU A 154 -25.54 -14.57 38.24
CA LEU A 154 -26.47 -13.99 39.22
C LEU A 154 -27.86 -13.89 38.57
N PRO A 155 -28.91 -14.43 39.21
CA PRO A 155 -30.26 -14.43 38.67
C PRO A 155 -30.90 -13.04 38.82
N GLY A 156 -31.83 -12.74 37.91
CA GLY A 156 -32.49 -11.44 37.84
C GLY A 156 -33.39 -11.13 39.03
N THR A 157 -33.60 -9.83 39.23
CA THR A 157 -34.84 -9.29 39.83
C THR A 157 -35.23 -8.02 39.09
N CYS A 158 -36.42 -8.09 38.51
CA CYS A 158 -37.29 -7.00 38.12
C CYS A 158 -37.42 -5.94 39.24
N GLY A 159 -37.40 -4.64 38.90
CA GLY A 159 -37.66 -3.60 39.90
C GLY A 159 -37.52 -2.16 39.39
N ARG A 160 -38.64 -1.62 38.88
CA ARG A 160 -39.18 -0.24 39.04
C ARG A 160 -38.23 0.96 38.92
N GLY A 161 -38.59 1.87 38.01
CA GLY A 161 -37.87 3.12 37.77
C GLY A 161 -37.90 4.15 38.90
N ARG A 162 -36.98 5.12 38.79
CA ARG A 162 -37.10 6.52 39.21
C ARG A 162 -35.94 7.36 38.61
N PRO A 163 -36.10 8.70 38.52
CA PRO A 163 -35.60 9.51 37.41
C PRO A 163 -34.19 10.09 37.61
N ALA A 164 -33.66 10.63 36.51
CA ALA A 164 -32.37 11.30 36.39
C ALA A 164 -32.16 12.40 37.45
N ARG A 165 -30.94 12.47 37.99
CA ARG A 165 -30.45 13.58 38.82
C ARG A 165 -29.55 14.49 37.97
N PRO A 166 -29.53 15.82 38.22
CA PRO A 166 -28.67 16.73 37.51
C PRO A 166 -27.22 16.64 38.03
N CYS A 167 -26.28 16.76 37.10
CA CYS A 167 -24.84 16.78 37.35
C CYS A 167 -24.40 18.06 38.08
N PRO A 168 -23.27 18.02 38.81
CA PRO A 168 -22.63 19.21 39.40
C PRO A 168 -22.12 20.19 38.34
#